data_AF-A0ABD3MPD9-F1
#
_entry.id   AF-A0ABD3MPD9-F1
#
_cell.length_a   1.000
_cell.length_b   1.000
_cell.length_c   1.000
_cell.angle_alpha   90.00
_cell.angle_beta   90.00
_cell.angle_gamma   90.00
#
_symmetry.space_group_name_H-M   'P 1'
#
loop_
_entity.id
_entity.type
_entity.pdbx_description
1 polymer ?
#
loop_
_entity_poly.entity_id
_entity_poly.type
_entity_poly.pdbx_seq_one_letter_code
_entity_poly.pdbx_strand_id
1 'polypeptide(L)'
;MSIKDLLLDNDDDGTEKVSGGGGGNDEVRRSIREILNKSLGTRKCLERDIGWWTYEFCYAKQIRQYHMNIDIRTKPPKQYIETEHILGIYKGSGNSLDDYPNEDER
;
A
#
# COMPACT_ATOMS: atom_id res chain seq x y z
N MET A 1 -4.74 23.65 -13.18
CA MET A 1 -4.64 23.40 -11.72
C MET A 1 -3.52 22.40 -11.58
N SER A 2 -2.35 22.83 -11.10
CA SER A 2 -1.10 22.07 -11.28
C SER A 2 -0.86 21.20 -10.05
N ILE A 3 -0.32 20.00 -10.25
CA ILE A 3 0.17 19.11 -9.18
C ILE A 3 1.19 19.82 -8.26
N LYS A 4 1.85 20.86 -8.77
CA LYS A 4 2.76 21.72 -8.00
C LYS A 4 2.05 22.48 -6.87
N ASP A 5 0.74 22.71 -6.98
CA ASP A 5 -0.06 23.40 -5.96
C ASP A 5 -0.46 22.45 -4.81
N LEU A 6 -0.31 21.13 -4.99
CA LEU A 6 -0.64 20.10 -4.00
C LEU A 6 0.58 19.65 -3.16
N LEU A 7 1.78 20.16 -3.46
CA LEU A 7 3.03 19.79 -2.78
C LEU A 7 3.65 20.94 -1.96
N LEU A 8 2.89 22.01 -1.72
CA LEU A 8 3.30 23.16 -0.89
C LEU A 8 2.62 23.19 0.48
N ASP A 9 2.23 22.02 1.01
CA ASP A 9 1.91 21.91 2.43
C ASP A 9 3.20 21.58 3.19
N ASN A 10 3.73 22.63 3.80
CA ASN A 10 4.95 22.73 4.61
C ASN A 10 5.18 21.52 5.54
N ASP A 11 6.19 20.71 5.23
CA ASP A 11 6.91 19.90 6.21
C ASP A 11 7.84 20.82 7.03
N ASP A 12 7.28 21.46 8.05
CA ASP A 12 8.03 22.09 9.15
C ASP A 12 8.56 20.98 10.08
N ASP A 13 9.72 20.41 9.76
CA ASP A 13 10.47 19.54 10.70
C ASP A 13 11.28 20.42 11.66
N GLY A 14 10.55 21.06 12.57
CA GLY A 14 11.07 21.70 13.77
C GLY A 14 11.08 20.69 14.93
N THR A 15 12.27 20.25 15.32
CA THR A 15 12.52 19.30 16.41
C THR A 15 12.05 19.80 17.79
N GLU A 16 11.30 19.00 18.56
CA GLU A 16 11.35 19.05 20.04
C GLU A 16 11.17 17.66 20.69
N LYS A 17 12.12 17.30 21.56
CA LYS A 17 12.00 16.19 22.51
C LYS A 17 11.14 16.64 23.68
N VAL A 18 10.10 15.89 24.05
CA VAL A 18 9.48 15.98 25.37
C VAL A 18 9.32 14.59 25.98
N SER A 19 10.03 14.39 27.09
CA SER A 19 9.75 13.37 28.09
C SER A 19 8.63 13.85 29.01
N GLY A 20 7.70 12.97 29.39
CA GLY A 20 6.83 13.19 30.54
C GLY A 20 5.46 12.54 30.39
N GLY A 21 5.15 11.61 31.29
CA GLY A 21 3.84 10.94 31.35
C GLY A 21 2.75 11.81 31.99
N GLY A 22 1.51 11.40 31.78
CA GLY A 22 0.32 11.96 32.44
C GLY A 22 -0.92 11.72 31.59
N GLY A 23 -1.88 10.96 32.13
CA GLY A 23 -3.10 10.56 31.44
C GLY A 23 -4.10 11.71 31.21
N GLY A 24 -4.66 11.71 30.01
CA GLY A 24 -5.85 12.43 29.57
C GLY A 24 -6.45 11.65 28.41
N ASN A 25 -7.78 11.57 28.29
CA ASN A 25 -8.46 10.85 27.20
C ASN A 25 -8.31 11.63 25.89
N ASP A 26 -7.09 11.63 25.36
CA ASP A 26 -6.73 12.28 24.11
C ASP A 26 -7.00 11.30 22.97
N GLU A 27 -7.80 11.74 22.01
CA GLU A 27 -7.96 11.08 20.74
C GLU A 27 -6.58 11.00 20.06
N VAL A 28 -5.89 9.88 20.29
CA VAL A 28 -4.53 9.64 19.80
C VAL A 28 -4.56 9.79 18.28
N ARG A 29 -4.06 10.93 17.78
CA ARG A 29 -3.80 11.14 16.34
C ARG A 29 -2.69 10.18 15.93
N ARG A 30 -3.05 8.93 15.66
CA ARG A 30 -2.11 7.93 15.17
C ARG A 30 -1.73 8.27 13.74
N SER A 31 -0.44 8.14 13.44
CA SER A 31 0.00 8.21 12.05
C SER A 31 -0.64 7.05 11.25
N ILE A 32 -0.92 7.29 9.96
CA ILE A 32 -1.40 6.24 9.06
C ILE A 32 -0.43 5.05 9.09
N ARG A 33 0.88 5.32 9.15
CA ARG A 33 1.93 4.31 9.25
C ARG A 33 1.75 3.41 10.47
N GLU A 34 1.45 3.98 11.63
CA GLU A 34 1.23 3.24 12.87
C GLU A 34 -0.04 2.38 12.80
N ILE A 35 -1.13 2.93 12.26
CA ILE A 35 -2.40 2.20 12.08
C ILE A 35 -2.18 1.00 11.14
N LEU A 36 -1.58 1.23 9.98
CA LEU A 36 -1.32 0.18 8.99
C LEU A 36 -0.33 -0.86 9.53
N ASN A 37 0.69 -0.44 10.26
CA ASN A 37 1.63 -1.37 10.89
C ASN A 37 0.93 -2.26 11.93
N LYS A 38 0.06 -1.68 12.76
CA LYS A 38 -0.68 -2.43 13.78
C LYS A 38 -1.70 -3.39 13.15
N SER A 39 -2.35 -2.99 12.07
CA SER A 39 -3.40 -3.78 11.42
C SER A 39 -2.86 -4.83 10.43
N LEU A 40 -1.82 -4.50 9.66
CA LEU A 40 -1.32 -5.28 8.52
C LEU A 40 0.16 -5.67 8.62
N GLY A 41 0.92 -5.12 9.56
CA GLY A 41 2.37 -5.35 9.70
C GLY A 41 2.78 -6.80 10.01
N THR A 42 1.85 -7.65 10.43
CA THR A 42 2.08 -9.09 10.68
C THR A 42 1.99 -9.97 9.42
N ARG A 43 2.34 -9.43 8.25
CA ARG A 43 2.26 -10.08 6.91
C ARG A 43 0.84 -10.37 6.41
N LYS A 44 -0.18 -9.71 6.96
CA LYS A 44 -1.54 -9.81 6.43
C LYS A 44 -1.67 -8.92 5.20
N CYS A 45 -2.25 -9.47 4.14
CA CYS A 45 -2.63 -8.71 2.95
C CYS A 45 -4.15 -8.53 2.92
N LEU A 46 -4.60 -7.43 2.34
CA LEU A 46 -6.00 -7.19 2.06
C LEU A 46 -6.30 -7.69 0.65
N GLU A 47 -7.35 -8.49 0.52
CA GLU A 47 -7.82 -8.98 -0.77
C GLU A 47 -9.21 -8.44 -1.07
N ARG A 48 -9.44 -8.11 -2.34
CA ARG A 48 -10.74 -7.64 -2.81
C ARG A 48 -11.01 -8.10 -4.23
N ASP A 49 -12.10 -8.83 -4.40
CA ASP A 49 -12.62 -9.20 -5.71
C ASP A 49 -13.51 -8.09 -6.26
N ILE A 50 -13.22 -7.64 -7.48
CA ILE A 50 -13.98 -6.62 -8.22
C ILE A 50 -14.10 -7.07 -9.68
N GLY A 51 -15.26 -7.63 -10.03
CA GLY A 51 -15.52 -8.13 -11.39
C GLY A 51 -14.56 -9.26 -11.76
N TRP A 52 -13.80 -9.08 -12.84
CA TRP A 52 -12.83 -10.05 -13.32
C TRP A 52 -11.53 -10.08 -12.48
N TRP A 53 -11.21 -9.02 -11.76
CA TRP A 53 -9.93 -8.90 -11.06
C TRP A 53 -10.06 -9.09 -9.55
N THR A 54 -9.08 -9.79 -8.98
CA THR A 54 -8.77 -9.79 -7.55
C THR A 54 -7.60 -8.87 -7.30
N TYR A 55 -7.75 -7.94 -6.36
CA TYR A 55 -6.68 -7.04 -5.93
C TYR A 55 -6.14 -7.50 -4.58
N GLU A 56 -4.82 -7.54 -4.46
CA GLU A 56 -4.14 -7.83 -3.20
C GLU A 56 -3.23 -6.65 -2.84
N PHE A 57 -3.43 -6.10 -1.64
CA PHE A 57 -2.58 -5.10 -1.04
C PHE A 57 -1.86 -5.65 0.17
N CYS A 58 -0.53 -5.75 0.08
CA CYS A 58 0.33 -6.13 1.19
C CYS A 58 1.10 -4.91 1.68
N TYR A 59 0.82 -4.46 2.90
CA TYR A 59 1.46 -3.29 3.49
C TYR A 59 3.00 -3.45 3.54
N ALA A 60 3.70 -2.39 3.14
CA ALA A 60 5.17 -2.34 3.02
C ALA A 60 5.78 -3.46 2.14
N LYS A 61 5.02 -3.97 1.16
CA LYS A 61 5.50 -4.99 0.20
C LYS A 61 5.13 -4.65 -1.25
N GLN A 62 3.92 -4.98 -1.67
CA GLN A 62 3.48 -4.80 -3.05
C GLN A 62 1.96 -4.70 -3.12
N ILE A 63 1.49 -4.14 -4.23
CA ILE A 63 0.10 -4.24 -4.69
C ILE A 63 0.11 -5.02 -6.00
N ARG A 64 -0.77 -5.99 -6.12
CA ARG A 64 -0.99 -6.72 -7.38
C ARG A 64 -2.47 -6.84 -7.69
N GLN A 65 -2.77 -7.04 -8.96
CA GLN A 65 -4.05 -7.52 -9.43
C GLN A 65 -3.87 -8.85 -10.16
N TYR A 66 -4.82 -9.75 -10.03
CA TYR A 66 -4.76 -11.05 -10.67
C TYR A 66 -6.16 -11.62 -10.95
N HIS A 67 -6.27 -12.48 -11.96
CA HIS A 67 -7.47 -13.25 -12.24
C HIS A 67 -7.18 -14.73 -11.99
N MET A 68 -8.05 -15.38 -11.21
CA MET A 68 -7.96 -16.81 -10.94
C MET A 68 -8.93 -17.60 -11.81
N ASN A 69 -8.45 -18.71 -12.36
CA ASN A 69 -9.23 -19.65 -13.14
C ASN A 69 -9.12 -21.06 -12.51
N ILE A 70 -10.01 -21.97 -12.91
CA ILE A 70 -10.11 -23.32 -12.37
C ILE A 70 -9.86 -24.32 -13.50
N ASP A 71 -8.82 -25.14 -13.37
CA ASP A 71 -8.61 -26.27 -14.28
C ASP A 71 -9.53 -27.42 -13.87
N ILE A 72 -10.64 -27.57 -14.61
CA ILE A 72 -11.63 -28.64 -14.40
C ILE A 72 -11.18 -30.01 -14.92
N ARG A 73 -10.04 -30.08 -15.64
CA ARG A 73 -9.52 -31.34 -16.18
C ARG A 73 -8.76 -32.13 -15.12
N THR A 74 -8.24 -31.48 -14.09
CA THR A 74 -7.62 -32.15 -12.95
C THR A 74 -8.68 -32.71 -12.01
N LYS A 75 -8.42 -33.87 -11.40
CA LYS A 75 -9.26 -34.44 -10.34
C LYS A 75 -8.42 -34.54 -9.06
N PRO A 76 -8.63 -33.68 -8.05
CA PRO A 76 -9.64 -32.62 -7.96
C PRO A 76 -9.36 -31.39 -8.86
N PRO A 77 -10.39 -30.55 -9.16
CA PRO A 77 -10.19 -29.29 -9.87
C PRO A 77 -9.20 -28.39 -9.13
N LYS A 78 -8.30 -27.74 -9.87
CA LYS A 78 -7.22 -26.93 -9.29
C LYS A 78 -7.38 -25.46 -9.71
N GLN A 79 -7.38 -24.56 -8.73
CA GLN A 79 -7.34 -23.13 -8.98
C GLN A 79 -5.91 -22.68 -9.33
N TYR A 80 -5.78 -21.77 -10.28
CA TYR A 80 -4.52 -21.16 -10.67
C TYR A 80 -4.72 -19.69 -11.03
N ILE A 81 -3.65 -18.90 -10.92
CA ILE A 81 -3.63 -17.53 -11.39
C ILE A 81 -3.39 -17.55 -12.89
N GLU A 82 -4.36 -17.09 -13.67
CA GLU A 82 -4.28 -17.05 -15.14
C GLU A 82 -3.57 -15.78 -15.61
N THR A 83 -3.82 -14.66 -14.96
CA THR A 83 -3.19 -13.38 -15.31
C THR A 83 -2.83 -12.63 -14.03
N GLU A 84 -1.65 -12.02 -14.00
CA GLU A 84 -1.13 -11.24 -12.86
C GLU A 84 -0.44 -9.97 -13.35
N HIS A 85 -0.68 -8.86 -12.65
CA HIS A 85 0.01 -7.59 -12.85
C HIS A 85 0.42 -7.00 -11.50
N ILE A 86 1.68 -6.59 -11.40
CA ILE A 86 2.18 -5.84 -10.24
C ILE A 86 1.88 -4.36 -10.47
N LEU A 87 1.12 -3.77 -9.57
CA LEU A 87 0.69 -2.37 -9.65
C LEU A 87 1.65 -1.42 -8.93
N GLY A 88 2.43 -1.95 -7.99
CA GLY A 88 3.45 -1.19 -7.30
C GLY A 88 4.22 -2.04 -6.29
N ILE A 89 5.48 -1.65 -6.06
CA ILE A 89 6.37 -2.27 -5.08
C ILE A 89 6.77 -1.21 -4.07
N TYR A 90 6.64 -1.52 -2.80
CA TYR A 90 7.07 -0.65 -1.73
C TYR A 90 8.60 -0.58 -1.65
N LYS A 91 9.13 0.64 -1.65
CA LYS A 91 10.55 0.92 -1.42
C LYS A 91 10.72 1.53 -0.02
N GLY A 92 11.44 0.83 0.85
CA GLY A 92 11.70 1.30 2.22
C GLY A 92 12.59 2.56 2.29
N SER A 93 13.33 2.85 1.23
CA SER A 93 14.18 4.03 1.07
C SER A 93 13.41 5.32 0.74
N GLY A 94 12.08 5.23 0.54
CA GLY A 94 11.31 6.30 -0.10
C GLY A 94 11.33 6.18 -1.63
N ASN A 95 10.47 6.96 -2.29
CA ASN A 95 10.39 6.99 -3.75
C ASN A 95 11.32 8.10 -4.28
N SER A 96 12.12 7.80 -5.30
CA SER A 96 12.82 8.80 -6.10
C SER A 96 11.93 9.27 -7.26
N LEU A 97 12.20 10.45 -7.81
CA LEU A 97 11.57 10.90 -9.04
C LEU A 97 11.84 9.92 -10.19
N ASP A 98 13.01 9.27 -10.19
CA ASP A 98 13.42 8.28 -11.18
C ASP A 98 12.61 6.97 -11.13
N ASP A 99 11.86 6.73 -10.04
CA ASP A 99 11.02 5.51 -9.91
C ASP A 99 9.72 5.61 -10.71
N TYR A 100 9.37 6.79 -11.22
CA TYR A 100 8.16 7.02 -12.01
C TYR A 100 8.51 7.13 -13.50
N PRO A 101 7.82 6.37 -14.37
CA PRO A 101 8.02 6.50 -15.82
C PRO A 101 7.67 7.93 -16.25
N ASN A 102 8.42 8.44 -17.23
CA ASN A 102 8.12 9.75 -17.79
C ASN A 102 6.72 9.73 -18.41
N GLU A 103 5.98 10.83 -18.31
CA GLU A 103 4.62 10.94 -18.89
C GLU A 103 4.61 10.65 -20.39
N ASP A 104 5.72 10.90 -21.09
CA ASP A 104 5.89 10.64 -22.53
C ASP A 104 6.19 9.17 -22.88
N GLU A 105 6.48 8.32 -21.89
CA GLU A 105 6.76 6.88 -22.06
C GLU A 105 5.53 6.00 -21.76
N ARG A 106 4.37 6.60 -21.46
CA ARG A 106 3.14 5.92 -21.05
C ARG A 106 2.19 5.58 -22.20
#